data_AF-A0AAV5PDA1-F1
#
_entry.id   AF-A0AAV5PDA1-F1
#
_cell.length_a   1.000
_cell.length_b   1.000
_cell.length_c   1.000
_cell.angle_alpha   90.00
_cell.angle_beta   90.00
_cell.angle_gamma   90.00
#
_symmetry.space_group_name_H-M   'P 1'
#
loop_
_entity.id
_entity.type
_entity.pdbx_description
1 polymer ?
#
loop_
_entity_poly.entity_id
_entity_poly.type
_entity_poly.pdbx_seq_one_letter_code
_entity_poly.pdbx_strand_id
1 'polypeptide(L)'
;MRLIKVSQDPRDLSWEQALDQLEDDDVLMLAPGFYEIPFGQKLKNIVIKGTGTSADMTVLVGTVILDGRYLTLENLAVKTTAIAGALVRVYEGENAPYLTLRGCRLEAAEGERGTALLTLGPVWLELYSCQLKGGIRLVGDEEQHVQISSSEIAATPVAFTGNGFGPLAISQSQIKGNFVLEESSAYEGHFDQTAFDQVTSLSEGNDLYFTESALSLTLKNGQADLLNCDLPGTTLLEKANSAAFQNCTFKQFKQVSGSSNLTNCHLEAGEIMGQGKAVFCRPHFSCSEGTWLSLRDASQVRLQNTLLNVAGSHLRLADKAGILGNVLESDQDQLLVKQTGQGKVKLTGIKCKLV
;
A
#
# COMPACT_ATOMS: atom_id res chain seq x y z
N MET A 1 11.58 -31.87 -15.84
CA MET A 1 10.24 -31.32 -16.17
C MET A 1 9.39 -32.34 -16.87
N ARG A 2 8.45 -32.96 -16.14
CA ARG A 2 7.41 -33.83 -16.70
C ARG A 2 6.08 -33.10 -16.64
N LEU A 3 5.20 -33.37 -17.60
CA LEU A 3 3.86 -32.81 -17.63
C LEU A 3 2.87 -33.89 -17.21
N ILE A 4 2.17 -33.66 -16.11
CA ILE A 4 1.24 -34.61 -15.51
C ILE A 4 -0.17 -34.06 -15.66
N LYS A 5 -1.03 -34.77 -16.39
CA LYS A 5 -2.44 -34.45 -16.50
C LYS A 5 -3.21 -35.12 -15.36
N VAL A 6 -4.02 -34.34 -14.67
CA VAL A 6 -4.86 -34.82 -13.57
C VAL A 6 -6.31 -34.53 -13.90
N SER A 7 -7.10 -35.58 -14.07
CA SER A 7 -8.51 -35.47 -14.41
C SER A 7 -9.29 -36.71 -13.96
N GLN A 8 -10.59 -36.74 -14.25
CA GLN A 8 -11.42 -37.93 -14.06
C GLN A 8 -11.38 -38.89 -15.28
N ASP A 9 -10.63 -38.56 -16.34
CA ASP A 9 -10.42 -39.46 -17.48
C ASP A 9 -9.59 -40.68 -17.01
N PRO A 10 -10.02 -41.92 -17.27
CA PRO A 10 -9.28 -43.12 -16.86
C PRO A 10 -7.84 -43.23 -17.39
N ARG A 11 -7.45 -42.40 -18.37
CA ARG A 11 -6.10 -42.35 -18.95
C ARG A 11 -5.17 -41.36 -18.24
N ASP A 12 -5.73 -40.46 -17.43
CA ASP A 12 -4.98 -39.46 -16.67
C ASP A 12 -4.75 -39.96 -15.23
N LEU A 13 -3.83 -39.32 -14.49
CA LEU A 13 -3.62 -39.66 -13.08
C LEU A 13 -4.75 -39.10 -12.22
N SER A 14 -5.11 -39.83 -11.16
CA SER A 14 -5.91 -39.25 -10.07
C SER A 14 -5.08 -38.20 -9.32
N TRP A 15 -5.76 -37.33 -8.58
CA TRP A 15 -5.10 -36.32 -7.76
C TRP A 15 -4.18 -36.93 -6.70
N GLU A 16 -4.65 -37.97 -6.01
CA GLU A 16 -3.87 -38.67 -4.99
C GLU A 16 -2.64 -39.33 -5.62
N GLN A 17 -2.81 -40.00 -6.77
CA GLN A 17 -1.69 -40.63 -7.48
C GLN A 17 -0.65 -39.60 -7.96
N ALA A 18 -1.11 -38.43 -8.41
CA ALA A 18 -0.23 -37.36 -8.84
C ALA A 18 0.59 -36.83 -7.65
N LEU A 19 -0.05 -36.58 -6.50
CA LEU A 19 0.63 -36.13 -5.29
C LEU A 19 1.69 -37.13 -4.78
N ASP A 20 1.39 -38.44 -4.82
CA ASP A 20 2.30 -39.50 -4.36
C ASP A 20 3.54 -39.66 -5.26
N GLN A 21 3.48 -39.19 -6.51
CA GLN A 21 4.52 -39.37 -7.53
C GLN A 21 5.23 -38.06 -7.91
N LEU A 22 4.96 -36.97 -7.18
CA LEU A 22 5.54 -35.65 -7.43
C LEU A 22 7.07 -35.67 -7.37
N GLU A 23 7.70 -35.23 -8.46
CA GLU A 23 9.12 -34.94 -8.53
C GLU A 23 9.37 -33.44 -8.70
N ASP A 24 10.58 -33.01 -8.38
CA ASP A 24 11.02 -31.64 -8.64
C ASP A 24 10.88 -31.31 -10.14
N ASP A 25 10.44 -30.10 -10.42
CA ASP A 25 10.16 -29.54 -11.74
C ASP A 25 8.99 -30.17 -12.49
N ASP A 26 8.09 -30.89 -11.81
CA ASP A 26 6.84 -31.35 -12.40
C ASP A 26 5.84 -30.19 -12.63
N VAL A 27 5.07 -30.32 -13.72
CA VAL A 27 3.97 -29.43 -14.08
C VAL A 27 2.67 -30.22 -14.05
N LEU A 28 1.82 -29.93 -13.06
CA LEU A 28 0.50 -30.50 -12.90
C LEU A 28 -0.52 -29.67 -13.70
N MET A 29 -1.17 -30.30 -14.68
CA MET A 29 -2.29 -29.75 -15.42
C MET A 29 -3.60 -30.33 -14.89
N LEU A 30 -4.31 -29.53 -14.10
CA LEU A 30 -5.56 -29.94 -13.47
C LEU A 30 -6.74 -29.60 -14.38
N ALA A 31 -7.56 -30.60 -14.68
CA ALA A 31 -8.87 -30.38 -15.28
C ALA A 31 -9.78 -29.50 -14.36
N PRO A 32 -10.90 -28.98 -14.87
CA PRO A 32 -11.93 -28.42 -14.01
C PRO A 32 -12.38 -29.46 -12.95
N GLY A 33 -12.40 -29.06 -11.68
CA GLY A 33 -12.69 -29.96 -10.56
C GLY A 33 -12.27 -29.40 -9.20
N PHE A 34 -12.55 -30.17 -8.15
CA PHE A 34 -12.15 -29.89 -6.78
C PHE A 34 -11.09 -30.90 -6.35
N TYR A 35 -10.00 -30.41 -5.78
CA TYR A 35 -8.80 -31.17 -5.45
C TYR A 35 -8.44 -30.92 -3.99
N GLU A 36 -8.71 -31.89 -3.12
CA GLU A 36 -8.45 -31.75 -1.69
C GLU A 36 -6.97 -31.94 -1.40
N ILE A 37 -6.32 -30.94 -0.80
CA ILE A 37 -4.93 -31.04 -0.37
C ILE A 37 -4.92 -31.76 0.99
N PRO A 38 -4.26 -32.93 1.10
CA PRO A 38 -4.15 -33.62 2.38
C PRO A 38 -3.52 -32.72 3.44
N PHE A 39 -4.00 -32.83 4.68
CA PHE A 39 -3.49 -31.98 5.77
C PHE A 39 -1.97 -32.16 5.95
N GLY A 40 -1.24 -31.03 5.95
CA GLY A 40 0.21 -31.02 6.08
C GLY A 40 0.97 -31.41 4.81
N GLN A 41 0.29 -31.67 3.69
CA GLN A 41 0.94 -31.91 2.41
C GLN A 41 1.78 -30.70 2.02
N LYS A 42 3.07 -30.94 1.85
CA LYS A 42 4.05 -29.95 1.40
C LYS A 42 4.20 -30.06 -0.12
N LEU A 43 4.20 -28.92 -0.78
CA LEU A 43 4.48 -28.78 -2.20
C LEU A 43 5.85 -28.12 -2.33
N LYS A 44 6.67 -28.65 -3.23
CA LYS A 44 8.03 -28.16 -3.42
C LYS A 44 8.43 -28.27 -4.89
N ASN A 45 9.04 -27.21 -5.42
CA ASN A 45 9.67 -27.18 -6.73
C ASN A 45 8.74 -27.59 -7.89
N ILE A 46 7.48 -27.14 -7.89
CA ILE A 46 6.50 -27.56 -8.90
C ILE A 46 5.64 -26.41 -9.41
N VAL A 47 4.96 -26.66 -10.53
CA VAL A 47 3.93 -25.79 -11.10
C VAL A 47 2.59 -26.51 -11.09
N ILE A 48 1.52 -25.84 -10.65
CA ILE A 48 0.14 -26.34 -10.72
C ILE A 48 -0.70 -25.37 -11.53
N LYS A 49 -1.34 -25.89 -12.58
CA LYS A 49 -2.13 -25.10 -13.53
C LYS A 49 -3.53 -25.65 -13.68
N GLY A 50 -4.53 -24.80 -13.41
CA GLY A 50 -5.91 -25.05 -13.81
C GLY A 50 -6.06 -24.88 -15.32
N THR A 51 -6.69 -25.85 -15.96
CA THR A 51 -6.95 -25.86 -17.41
C THR A 51 -8.33 -25.31 -17.79
N GLY A 52 -9.14 -24.94 -16.80
CA GLY A 52 -10.42 -24.27 -17.02
C GLY A 52 -10.25 -22.87 -17.63
N THR A 53 -11.34 -22.28 -18.11
CA THR A 53 -11.31 -20.92 -18.67
C THR A 53 -11.26 -19.83 -17.60
N SER A 54 -11.40 -20.19 -16.32
CA SER A 54 -11.34 -19.29 -15.17
C SER A 54 -10.83 -20.01 -13.93
N ALA A 55 -10.22 -19.28 -13.00
CA ALA A 55 -9.69 -19.80 -11.74
C ALA A 55 -10.68 -20.64 -10.92
N ASP A 56 -11.96 -20.23 -10.88
CA ASP A 56 -13.00 -20.91 -10.09
C ASP A 56 -13.37 -22.32 -10.61
N MET A 57 -12.91 -22.71 -11.82
CA MET A 57 -13.19 -24.03 -12.37
C MET A 57 -12.27 -25.12 -11.82
N THR A 58 -11.09 -24.76 -11.35
CA THR A 58 -10.12 -25.69 -10.75
C THR A 58 -9.83 -25.19 -9.34
N VAL A 59 -10.29 -25.94 -8.34
CA VAL A 59 -10.25 -25.50 -6.94
C VAL A 59 -9.39 -26.45 -6.12
N LEU A 60 -8.31 -25.92 -5.56
CA LEU A 60 -7.59 -26.58 -4.48
C LEU A 60 -8.30 -26.31 -3.16
N VAL A 61 -8.69 -27.36 -2.45
CA VAL A 61 -9.39 -27.27 -1.16
C VAL A 61 -8.43 -27.67 -0.04
N GLY A 62 -8.08 -26.72 0.82
CA GLY A 62 -7.17 -26.93 1.93
C GLY A 62 -6.12 -25.82 2.06
N THR A 63 -5.00 -26.15 2.70
CA THR A 63 -3.86 -25.23 2.86
C THR A 63 -2.72 -25.66 1.95
N VAL A 64 -2.28 -24.75 1.10
CA VAL A 64 -1.08 -24.88 0.28
C VAL A 64 0.13 -24.54 1.14
N ILE A 65 1.07 -25.47 1.25
CA ILE A 65 2.33 -25.27 1.99
C ILE A 65 3.49 -25.36 1.01
N LEU A 66 4.20 -24.25 0.81
CA LEU A 66 5.48 -24.23 0.10
C LEU A 66 6.60 -24.57 1.08
N ASP A 67 7.28 -25.69 0.82
CA ASP A 67 8.48 -26.15 1.54
C ASP A 67 9.56 -26.61 0.54
N GLY A 68 10.09 -25.65 -0.21
CA GLY A 68 11.05 -25.88 -1.28
C GLY A 68 11.50 -24.58 -1.92
N ARG A 69 12.20 -24.66 -3.06
CA ARG A 69 12.74 -23.47 -3.75
C ARG A 69 11.67 -22.64 -4.43
N TYR A 70 10.65 -23.29 -5.01
CA TYR A 70 9.57 -22.57 -5.68
C TYR A 70 8.23 -23.31 -5.70
N LEU A 71 7.16 -22.54 -5.88
CA LEU A 71 5.83 -23.01 -6.25
C LEU A 71 5.17 -21.98 -7.17
N THR A 72 4.63 -22.44 -8.28
CA THR A 72 3.79 -21.60 -9.16
C THR A 72 2.38 -22.16 -9.22
N LEU A 73 1.39 -21.31 -8.94
CA LEU A 73 -0.02 -21.61 -9.17
C LEU A 73 -0.54 -20.73 -10.31
N GLU A 74 -1.18 -21.35 -11.30
CA GLU A 74 -1.78 -20.63 -12.43
C GLU A 74 -3.25 -20.99 -12.61
N ASN A 75 -4.09 -19.97 -12.77
CA ASN A 75 -5.49 -20.10 -13.21
C ASN A 75 -6.30 -21.11 -12.38
N LEU A 76 -6.20 -21.01 -11.07
CA LEU A 76 -6.91 -21.87 -10.12
C LEU A 76 -7.30 -21.09 -8.86
N ALA A 77 -8.30 -21.61 -8.15
CA ALA A 77 -8.71 -21.07 -6.86
C ALA A 77 -8.13 -21.92 -5.72
N VAL A 78 -7.79 -21.28 -4.60
CA VAL A 78 -7.48 -21.96 -3.33
C VAL A 78 -8.52 -21.52 -2.30
N LYS A 79 -9.19 -22.50 -1.71
CA LYS A 79 -10.23 -22.29 -0.70
C LYS A 79 -9.96 -23.17 0.50
N THR A 80 -10.40 -22.74 1.67
CA THR A 80 -10.37 -23.57 2.88
C THR A 80 -11.74 -23.57 3.53
N THR A 81 -12.10 -24.71 4.11
CA THR A 81 -13.26 -24.85 5.02
C THR A 81 -12.86 -24.61 6.48
N ALA A 82 -11.56 -24.50 6.78
CA ALA A 82 -11.06 -24.28 8.13
C ALA A 82 -11.20 -22.81 8.55
N ILE A 83 -11.75 -22.59 9.74
CA ILE A 83 -12.05 -21.27 10.31
C ILE A 83 -10.76 -20.48 10.67
N ALA A 84 -9.61 -21.16 10.81
CA ALA A 84 -8.36 -20.52 11.23
C ALA A 84 -7.15 -21.05 10.45
N GLY A 85 -6.44 -20.14 9.77
CA GLY A 85 -5.17 -20.42 9.09
C GLY A 85 -5.05 -19.66 7.76
N ALA A 86 -3.81 -19.48 7.30
CA ALA A 86 -3.57 -18.97 5.95
C ALA A 86 -3.81 -20.04 4.89
N LEU A 87 -4.34 -19.64 3.73
CA LEU A 87 -4.55 -20.53 2.58
C LEU A 87 -3.23 -20.96 1.97
N VAL A 88 -2.29 -20.03 1.85
CA VAL A 88 -0.95 -20.27 1.35
C VAL A 88 0.03 -19.91 2.46
N ARG A 89 0.89 -20.88 2.78
CA ARG A 89 1.95 -20.73 3.78
C ARG A 89 3.29 -21.00 3.13
N VAL A 90 4.20 -20.05 3.28
CA VAL A 90 5.60 -20.21 2.92
C VAL A 90 6.37 -20.32 4.23
N TYR A 91 7.05 -21.46 4.44
CA TYR A 91 7.90 -21.67 5.59
C TYR A 91 9.34 -21.27 5.28
N GLU A 92 10.12 -21.05 6.34
CA GLU A 92 11.58 -20.91 6.29
C GLU A 92 12.20 -22.19 5.68
N GLY A 93 12.30 -22.22 4.37
CA GLY A 93 13.14 -23.18 3.64
C GLY A 93 14.54 -22.62 3.47
N GLU A 94 15.51 -23.49 3.19
CA GLU A 94 16.80 -23.04 2.66
C GLU A 94 16.57 -22.29 1.33
N ASN A 95 17.09 -21.06 1.21
CA ASN A 95 17.14 -20.24 -0.02
C ASN A 95 15.86 -19.48 -0.44
N ALA A 96 15.33 -18.57 0.38
CA ALA A 96 14.39 -17.50 -0.03
C ALA A 96 13.35 -17.95 -1.10
N PRO A 97 12.39 -18.82 -0.72
CA PRO A 97 11.46 -19.46 -1.65
C PRO A 97 10.74 -18.51 -2.61
N TYR A 98 10.54 -18.97 -3.85
CA TYR A 98 9.83 -18.25 -4.92
C TYR A 98 8.38 -18.72 -5.02
N LEU A 99 7.43 -17.86 -4.65
CA LEU A 99 6.00 -18.12 -4.79
C LEU A 99 5.40 -17.23 -5.88
N THR A 100 4.87 -17.86 -6.93
CA THR A 100 4.21 -17.15 -8.03
C THR A 100 2.75 -17.53 -8.13
N LEU A 101 1.86 -16.54 -8.15
CA LEU A 101 0.44 -16.71 -8.40
C LEU A 101 0.06 -15.94 -9.67
N ARG A 102 -0.57 -16.60 -10.64
CA ARG A 102 -1.01 -15.98 -11.90
C ARG A 102 -2.46 -16.30 -12.18
N GLY A 103 -3.32 -15.29 -12.26
CA GLY A 103 -4.75 -15.51 -12.50
C GLY A 103 -5.40 -16.34 -11.39
N CYS A 104 -4.88 -16.29 -10.17
CA CYS A 104 -5.35 -17.10 -9.06
C CYS A 104 -6.39 -16.37 -8.21
N ARG A 105 -7.23 -17.16 -7.54
CA ARG A 105 -8.19 -16.64 -6.55
C ARG A 105 -7.96 -17.29 -5.19
N LEU A 106 -7.69 -16.50 -4.17
CA LEU A 106 -7.56 -16.99 -2.80
C LEU A 106 -8.78 -16.52 -2.00
N GLU A 107 -9.58 -17.46 -1.47
CA GLU A 107 -10.77 -17.14 -0.67
C GLU A 107 -10.62 -17.66 0.76
N ALA A 108 -10.15 -16.81 1.68
CA ALA A 108 -10.11 -17.16 3.09
C ALA A 108 -11.55 -17.30 3.62
N ALA A 109 -11.75 -18.11 4.67
CA ALA A 109 -13.07 -18.40 5.23
C ALA A 109 -13.87 -17.12 5.56
N GLU A 110 -15.19 -17.16 5.36
CA GLU A 110 -16.11 -16.03 5.54
C GLU A 110 -15.98 -15.40 6.94
N GLY A 111 -15.87 -14.07 7.02
CA GLY A 111 -15.84 -13.33 8.29
C GLY A 111 -14.69 -12.33 8.51
N GLU A 112 -14.07 -11.80 7.45
CA GLU A 112 -13.32 -10.54 7.51
C GLU A 112 -12.15 -10.45 8.53
N ARG A 113 -11.34 -11.52 8.70
CA ARG A 113 -10.08 -11.44 9.48
C ARG A 113 -8.93 -12.34 8.99
N GLY A 114 -9.14 -13.11 7.92
CA GLY A 114 -8.19 -14.14 7.50
C GLY A 114 -6.99 -13.58 6.73
N THR A 115 -5.79 -13.98 7.13
CA THR A 115 -4.60 -13.91 6.28
C THR A 115 -4.78 -14.93 5.15
N ALA A 116 -4.80 -14.52 3.88
CA ALA A 116 -4.81 -15.44 2.75
C ALA A 116 -3.42 -16.03 2.50
N LEU A 117 -2.38 -15.20 2.61
CA LEU A 117 -1.00 -15.58 2.35
C LEU A 117 -0.12 -15.18 3.53
N LEU A 118 0.58 -16.16 4.10
CA LEU A 118 1.53 -15.96 5.19
C LEU A 118 2.92 -16.43 4.74
N THR A 119 3.92 -15.57 4.88
CA THR A 119 5.32 -15.95 4.76
C THR A 119 5.99 -15.86 6.12
N LEU A 120 6.83 -16.85 6.41
CA LEU A 120 7.69 -16.90 7.58
C LEU A 120 9.13 -16.95 7.05
N GLY A 121 9.90 -15.88 7.24
CA GLY A 121 11.24 -15.75 6.67
C GLY A 121 11.26 -15.17 5.25
N PRO A 122 12.43 -15.20 4.56
CA PRO A 122 12.63 -14.53 3.28
C PRO A 122 11.78 -15.14 2.16
N VAL A 123 11.33 -14.32 1.22
CA VAL A 123 10.49 -14.78 0.09
C VAL A 123 10.73 -13.94 -1.16
N TRP A 124 10.54 -14.57 -2.31
CA TRP A 124 10.22 -13.89 -3.56
C TRP A 124 8.75 -14.14 -3.89
N LEU A 125 7.90 -13.14 -3.67
CA LEU A 125 6.47 -13.22 -3.85
C LEU A 125 6.03 -12.45 -5.08
N GLU A 126 5.42 -13.16 -6.03
CA GLU A 126 4.84 -12.58 -7.23
C GLU A 126 3.35 -12.87 -7.36
N LEU A 127 2.55 -11.82 -7.52
CA LEU A 127 1.12 -11.92 -7.83
C LEU A 127 0.80 -11.17 -9.12
N TYR A 128 0.25 -11.88 -10.09
CA TYR A 128 -0.20 -11.30 -11.36
C TYR A 128 -1.66 -11.62 -11.61
N SER A 129 -2.50 -10.60 -11.83
CA SER A 129 -3.92 -10.79 -12.16
C SER A 129 -4.68 -11.63 -11.13
N CYS A 130 -4.36 -11.46 -9.84
CA CYS A 130 -4.92 -12.28 -8.76
C CYS A 130 -6.05 -11.56 -8.00
N GLN A 131 -6.93 -12.35 -7.39
CA GLN A 131 -7.97 -11.87 -6.48
C GLN A 131 -7.83 -12.54 -5.12
N LEU A 132 -7.55 -11.76 -4.08
CA LEU A 132 -7.36 -12.24 -2.72
C LEU A 132 -8.47 -11.67 -1.82
N LYS A 133 -9.29 -12.56 -1.28
CA LYS A 133 -10.18 -12.27 -0.14
C LYS A 133 -9.48 -12.75 1.12
N GLY A 134 -8.71 -11.86 1.72
CA GLY A 134 -7.81 -12.12 2.85
C GLY A 134 -6.47 -11.42 2.67
N GLY A 135 -5.82 -11.12 3.79
CA GLY A 135 -4.61 -10.28 3.80
C GLY A 135 -3.33 -11.04 3.44
N ILE A 136 -2.29 -10.31 3.04
CA ILE A 136 -0.93 -10.81 2.92
C ILE A 136 -0.16 -10.42 4.19
N ARG A 137 0.56 -11.37 4.78
CA ARG A 137 1.39 -11.12 5.95
C ARG A 137 2.80 -11.66 5.73
N LEU A 138 3.76 -10.75 5.70
CA LEU A 138 5.18 -11.08 5.66
C LEU A 138 5.73 -10.98 7.08
N VAL A 139 6.23 -12.09 7.61
CA VAL A 139 6.74 -12.18 8.97
C VAL A 139 8.20 -12.57 8.93
N GLY A 140 9.05 -11.71 9.49
CA GLY A 140 10.48 -11.92 9.48
C GLY A 140 11.24 -10.60 9.57
N ASP A 141 12.55 -10.69 9.82
CA ASP A 141 13.51 -9.58 9.71
C ASP A 141 14.54 -9.86 8.59
N GLU A 142 14.09 -10.55 7.55
CA GLU A 142 14.89 -10.95 6.40
C GLU A 142 14.49 -10.19 5.14
N GLU A 143 15.25 -10.43 4.07
CA GLU A 143 14.99 -9.86 2.74
C GLU A 143 13.70 -10.46 2.13
N GLN A 144 12.81 -9.58 1.69
CA GLN A 144 11.54 -9.89 1.04
C GLN A 144 11.50 -9.18 -0.31
N HIS A 145 11.26 -9.93 -1.37
CA HIS A 145 11.00 -9.38 -2.71
C HIS A 145 9.54 -9.56 -3.02
N VAL A 146 8.81 -8.46 -3.22
CA VAL A 146 7.37 -8.50 -3.45
C VAL A 146 7.05 -7.76 -4.74
N GLN A 147 6.38 -8.45 -5.66
CA GLN A 147 5.85 -7.87 -6.89
C GLN A 147 4.37 -8.23 -7.05
N ILE A 148 3.51 -7.22 -7.08
CA ILE A 148 2.07 -7.37 -7.23
C ILE A 148 1.63 -6.53 -8.42
N SER A 149 0.93 -7.14 -9.38
CA SER A 149 0.46 -6.44 -10.56
C SER A 149 -0.94 -6.86 -10.96
N SER A 150 -1.76 -5.89 -11.39
CA SER A 150 -3.12 -6.12 -11.89
C SER A 150 -4.00 -6.92 -10.92
N SER A 151 -3.80 -6.77 -9.61
CA SER A 151 -4.40 -7.65 -8.59
C SER A 151 -5.33 -6.89 -7.65
N GLU A 152 -6.30 -7.60 -7.08
CA GLU A 152 -7.18 -7.08 -6.02
C GLU A 152 -6.91 -7.84 -4.73
N ILE A 153 -6.60 -7.11 -3.66
CA ILE A 153 -6.44 -7.65 -2.30
C ILE A 153 -7.45 -6.95 -1.41
N ALA A 154 -8.36 -7.72 -0.83
CA ALA A 154 -9.40 -7.21 0.03
C ALA A 154 -9.43 -7.97 1.36
N ALA A 155 -9.13 -7.26 2.45
CA ALA A 155 -9.26 -7.81 3.79
C ALA A 155 -9.48 -6.72 4.84
N THR A 156 -10.43 -6.98 5.72
CA THR A 156 -10.67 -6.16 6.90
C THR A 156 -9.98 -6.83 8.11
N PRO A 157 -9.39 -6.07 9.05
CA PRO A 157 -8.99 -4.67 8.89
C PRO A 157 -7.70 -4.48 8.07
N VAL A 158 -6.91 -5.53 7.82
CA VAL A 158 -5.55 -5.41 7.26
C VAL A 158 -5.40 -6.26 5.99
N ALA A 159 -5.12 -5.59 4.87
CA ALA A 159 -4.87 -6.21 3.57
C ALA A 159 -3.42 -6.62 3.39
N PHE A 160 -2.48 -5.88 3.98
CA PHE A 160 -1.06 -6.16 3.88
C PHE A 160 -0.32 -5.76 5.16
N THR A 161 0.54 -6.65 5.64
CA THR A 161 1.53 -6.35 6.68
C THR A 161 2.90 -6.79 6.20
N GLY A 162 3.84 -5.85 6.13
CA GLY A 162 5.24 -6.11 5.80
C GLY A 162 6.15 -5.90 7.00
N ASN A 163 6.88 -6.94 7.40
CA ASN A 163 8.07 -6.84 8.24
C ASN A 163 9.29 -7.34 7.45
N GLY A 164 10.50 -6.83 7.76
CA GLY A 164 11.73 -7.10 6.99
C GLY A 164 12.08 -5.98 6.01
N PHE A 165 12.91 -6.28 5.02
CA PHE A 165 13.48 -5.28 4.11
C PHE A 165 13.54 -5.78 2.65
N GLY A 166 13.76 -4.87 1.71
CA GLY A 166 13.92 -5.22 0.29
C GLY A 166 12.95 -4.49 -0.64
N PRO A 167 12.87 -4.91 -1.92
CA PRO A 167 12.03 -4.26 -2.89
C PRO A 167 10.55 -4.68 -2.75
N LEU A 168 9.67 -3.70 -2.79
CA LEU A 168 8.22 -3.88 -2.74
C LEU A 168 7.58 -3.09 -3.88
N ALA A 169 7.17 -3.78 -4.95
CA ALA A 169 6.56 -3.18 -6.13
C ALA A 169 5.09 -3.57 -6.25
N ILE A 170 4.18 -2.59 -6.31
CA ILE A 170 2.76 -2.84 -6.57
C ILE A 170 2.29 -1.93 -7.71
N SER A 171 1.68 -2.52 -8.73
CA SER A 171 1.23 -1.80 -9.92
C SER A 171 -0.19 -2.16 -10.34
N GLN A 172 -0.96 -1.19 -10.84
CA GLN A 172 -2.27 -1.41 -11.46
C GLN A 172 -3.22 -2.24 -10.59
N SER A 173 -3.13 -2.06 -9.27
CA SER A 173 -3.78 -2.94 -8.29
C SER A 173 -4.73 -2.17 -7.39
N GLN A 174 -5.57 -2.91 -6.66
CA GLN A 174 -6.48 -2.36 -5.66
C GLN A 174 -6.27 -3.06 -4.32
N ILE A 175 -5.96 -2.29 -3.29
CA ILE A 175 -5.71 -2.75 -1.93
C ILE A 175 -6.78 -2.18 -1.01
N LYS A 176 -7.77 -3.01 -0.65
CA LYS A 176 -8.89 -2.67 0.23
C LYS A 176 -8.64 -3.17 1.65
N GLY A 177 -8.55 -2.25 2.61
CA GLY A 177 -8.05 -2.48 3.96
C GLY A 177 -6.70 -1.83 4.21
N ASN A 178 -6.20 -1.93 5.45
CA ASN A 178 -4.95 -1.29 5.84
C ASN A 178 -3.75 -1.95 5.16
N PHE A 179 -2.84 -1.13 4.64
CA PHE A 179 -1.50 -1.49 4.21
C PHE A 179 -0.50 -0.98 5.24
N VAL A 180 0.22 -1.88 5.91
CA VAL A 180 1.09 -1.54 7.05
C VAL A 180 2.51 -2.06 6.83
N LEU A 181 3.48 -1.16 6.95
CA LEU A 181 4.89 -1.49 7.07
C LEU A 181 5.34 -1.28 8.52
N GLU A 182 5.82 -2.35 9.14
CA GLU A 182 6.07 -2.44 10.59
C GLU A 182 7.30 -1.61 11.03
N GLU A 183 7.44 -1.39 12.34
CA GLU A 183 8.51 -0.53 12.91
C GLU A 183 9.93 -1.01 12.58
N SER A 184 10.14 -2.32 12.43
CA SER A 184 11.44 -2.91 12.06
C SER A 184 11.67 -3.01 10.55
N SER A 185 10.75 -2.52 9.72
CA SER A 185 10.86 -2.68 8.27
C SER A 185 11.82 -1.69 7.59
N ALA A 186 12.36 -2.05 6.43
CA ALA A 186 13.17 -1.18 5.58
C ALA A 186 12.97 -1.49 4.09
N TYR A 187 11.80 -1.13 3.56
CA TYR A 187 11.42 -1.37 2.18
C TYR A 187 11.74 -0.20 1.26
N GLU A 188 12.20 -0.54 0.06
CA GLU A 188 12.13 0.35 -1.10
C GLU A 188 10.82 0.08 -1.84
N GLY A 189 9.80 0.89 -1.55
CA GLY A 189 8.44 0.69 -2.02
C GLY A 189 8.13 1.49 -3.29
N HIS A 190 7.75 0.83 -4.37
CA HIS A 190 7.34 1.44 -5.63
C HIS A 190 5.89 1.11 -5.96
N PHE A 191 5.04 2.12 -6.00
CA PHE A 191 3.60 1.98 -6.16
C PHE A 191 3.12 2.79 -7.36
N ASP A 192 2.59 2.12 -8.39
CA ASP A 192 2.19 2.75 -9.65
C ASP A 192 0.75 2.42 -10.01
N GLN A 193 -0.05 3.43 -10.36
CA GLN A 193 -1.46 3.27 -10.75
C GLN A 193 -2.25 2.38 -9.77
N THR A 194 -1.99 2.52 -8.47
CA THR A 194 -2.54 1.63 -7.44
C THR A 194 -3.43 2.41 -6.49
N ALA A 195 -4.57 1.82 -6.13
CA ALA A 195 -5.50 2.38 -5.17
C ALA A 195 -5.35 1.69 -3.81
N PHE A 196 -5.16 2.48 -2.75
CA PHE A 196 -5.09 2.05 -1.36
C PHE A 196 -6.16 2.76 -0.54
N ASP A 197 -6.81 2.04 0.37
CA ASP A 197 -7.65 2.70 1.39
C ASP A 197 -6.78 3.53 2.35
N GLN A 198 -5.74 2.90 2.91
CA GLN A 198 -4.79 3.51 3.84
C GLN A 198 -3.43 2.83 3.76
N VAL A 199 -2.38 3.64 3.62
CA VAL A 199 -0.97 3.24 3.80
C VAL A 199 -0.47 3.79 5.13
N THR A 200 0.15 2.94 5.94
CA THR A 200 0.82 3.32 7.18
C THR A 200 2.24 2.78 7.18
N SER A 201 3.23 3.66 7.27
CA SER A 201 4.63 3.28 7.46
C SER A 201 5.09 3.71 8.85
N LEU A 202 5.58 2.74 9.62
CA LEU A 202 6.00 2.92 11.01
C LEU A 202 7.51 3.14 11.16
N SER A 203 8.32 2.70 10.19
CA SER A 203 9.79 2.71 10.24
C SER A 203 10.42 3.90 9.50
N GLU A 204 11.62 4.30 9.93
CA GLU A 204 12.47 5.26 9.21
C GLU A 204 13.23 4.68 8.03
N GLY A 205 13.40 3.36 7.98
CA GLY A 205 14.13 2.68 6.91
C GLY A 205 13.33 2.53 5.61
N ASN A 206 12.08 2.97 5.58
CA ASN A 206 11.22 2.86 4.41
C ASN A 206 11.34 4.10 3.51
N ASP A 207 11.61 3.86 2.23
CA ASP A 207 11.57 4.85 1.16
C ASP A 207 10.42 4.49 0.21
N LEU A 208 9.39 5.32 0.17
CA LEU A 208 8.14 5.02 -0.54
C LEU A 208 7.90 5.96 -1.71
N TYR A 209 7.71 5.40 -2.90
CA TYR A 209 7.50 6.11 -4.15
C TYR A 209 6.11 5.78 -4.71
N PHE A 210 5.27 6.79 -4.90
CA PHE A 210 3.94 6.62 -5.49
C PHE A 210 3.81 7.43 -6.77
N THR A 211 3.30 6.80 -7.82
CA THR A 211 2.98 7.44 -9.11
C THR A 211 1.54 7.12 -9.50
N GLU A 212 0.78 8.14 -9.93
CA GLU A 212 -0.58 8.01 -10.47
C GLU A 212 -1.53 7.19 -9.58
N SER A 213 -1.30 7.25 -8.27
CA SER A 213 -1.95 6.40 -7.26
C SER A 213 -2.94 7.17 -6.41
N ALA A 214 -3.91 6.46 -5.81
CA ALA A 214 -4.90 7.03 -4.90
C ALA A 214 -4.75 6.42 -3.51
N LEU A 215 -4.58 7.25 -2.46
CA LEU A 215 -4.32 6.74 -1.10
C LEU A 215 -4.61 7.74 0.02
N SER A 216 -4.92 7.21 1.20
CA SER A 216 -4.65 7.92 2.47
C SER A 216 -3.28 7.48 3.00
N LEU A 217 -2.49 8.41 3.55
CA LEU A 217 -1.11 8.14 3.95
C LEU A 217 -0.85 8.58 5.40
N THR A 218 -0.33 7.67 6.21
CA THR A 218 0.24 7.97 7.52
C THR A 218 1.72 7.57 7.52
N LEU A 219 2.60 8.56 7.51
CA LEU A 219 4.03 8.36 7.60
C LEU A 219 4.47 8.72 9.03
N LYS A 220 4.64 7.71 9.87
CA LYS A 220 5.14 7.94 11.24
C LYS A 220 6.60 8.31 11.23
N ASN A 221 7.38 7.64 10.37
CA ASN A 221 8.78 7.91 10.13
C ASN A 221 9.15 7.50 8.69
N GLY A 222 10.31 7.94 8.18
CA GLY A 222 10.82 7.55 6.86
C GLY A 222 10.66 8.62 5.78
N GLN A 223 10.68 8.19 4.51
CA GLN A 223 10.59 9.08 3.35
C GLN A 223 9.43 8.69 2.42
N ALA A 224 8.85 9.70 1.76
CA ALA A 224 7.82 9.47 0.76
C ALA A 224 7.87 10.49 -0.38
N ASP A 225 7.89 9.99 -1.61
CA ASP A 225 7.81 10.77 -2.83
C ASP A 225 6.55 10.39 -3.61
N LEU A 226 5.71 11.38 -3.89
CA LEU A 226 4.43 11.18 -4.58
C LEU A 226 4.35 12.07 -5.82
N LEU A 227 3.99 11.46 -6.95
CA LEU A 227 3.83 12.12 -8.25
C LEU A 227 2.46 11.82 -8.85
N ASN A 228 1.69 12.87 -9.19
CA ASN A 228 0.38 12.76 -9.82
C ASN A 228 -0.63 11.93 -8.99
N CYS A 229 -0.54 11.97 -7.66
CA CYS A 229 -1.40 11.20 -6.77
C CYS A 229 -2.66 11.95 -6.31
N ASP A 230 -3.73 11.19 -6.02
CA ASP A 230 -4.93 11.68 -5.35
C ASP A 230 -4.99 11.21 -3.90
N LEU A 231 -5.19 12.13 -2.96
CA LEU A 231 -5.22 11.84 -1.52
C LEU A 231 -6.57 12.26 -0.94
N PRO A 232 -7.62 11.43 -1.11
CA PRO A 232 -8.99 11.75 -0.72
C PRO A 232 -9.24 11.68 0.78
N GLY A 233 -8.29 11.15 1.56
CA GLY A 233 -8.34 11.06 3.02
C GLY A 233 -7.42 12.06 3.71
N THR A 234 -6.99 11.72 4.92
CA THR A 234 -5.95 12.49 5.63
C THR A 234 -4.57 11.95 5.26
N THR A 235 -3.71 12.85 4.81
CA THR A 235 -2.27 12.64 4.76
C THR A 235 -1.65 13.16 6.05
N LEU A 236 -1.02 12.30 6.84
CA LEU A 236 -0.38 12.64 8.10
C LEU A 236 1.12 12.29 8.05
N LEU A 237 1.96 13.30 8.23
CA LEU A 237 3.40 13.17 8.42
C LEU A 237 3.76 13.45 9.88
N GLU A 238 4.00 12.41 10.69
CA GLU A 238 4.38 12.62 12.10
C GLU A 238 5.86 12.98 12.22
N LYS A 239 6.76 12.18 11.62
CA LYS A 239 8.21 12.41 11.59
C LYS A 239 8.82 12.06 10.22
N ALA A 240 8.37 12.73 9.17
CA ALA A 240 8.96 12.54 7.85
C ALA A 240 10.41 13.05 7.82
N ASN A 241 11.37 12.20 7.46
CA ASN A 241 12.75 12.65 7.22
C ASN A 241 12.78 13.62 6.03
N SER A 242 12.09 13.23 4.96
CA SER A 242 11.81 14.02 3.77
C SER A 242 10.50 13.55 3.16
N ALA A 243 9.69 14.47 2.64
CA ALA A 243 8.54 14.11 1.81
C ALA A 243 8.38 15.07 0.63
N ALA A 244 8.34 14.56 -0.59
CA ALA A 244 8.09 15.36 -1.78
C ALA A 244 6.76 14.99 -2.42
N PHE A 245 5.97 15.99 -2.77
CA PHE A 245 4.69 15.83 -3.43
C PHE A 245 4.66 16.70 -4.67
N GLN A 246 4.33 16.12 -5.83
CA GLN A 246 4.32 16.80 -7.11
C GLN A 246 3.03 16.49 -7.86
N ASN A 247 2.30 17.54 -8.25
CA ASN A 247 1.00 17.43 -8.92
C ASN A 247 -0.02 16.58 -8.15
N CYS A 248 0.03 16.62 -6.83
CA CYS A 248 -0.87 15.86 -5.98
C CYS A 248 -2.10 16.68 -5.57
N THR A 249 -3.22 15.98 -5.33
CA THR A 249 -4.43 16.57 -4.76
C THR A 249 -4.65 16.05 -3.35
N PHE A 250 -4.88 16.94 -2.39
CA PHE A 250 -5.09 16.60 -0.99
C PHE A 250 -6.44 17.09 -0.52
N LYS A 251 -7.20 16.20 0.10
CA LYS A 251 -8.32 16.61 0.95
C LYS A 251 -7.82 17.22 2.25
N GLN A 252 -6.93 16.54 2.97
CA GLN A 252 -6.37 17.08 4.20
C GLN A 252 -4.89 16.71 4.36
N PHE A 253 -4.04 17.72 4.43
CA PHE A 253 -2.61 17.56 4.68
C PHE A 253 -2.26 17.95 6.12
N LYS A 254 -1.58 17.07 6.85
CA LYS A 254 -1.10 17.31 8.22
C LYS A 254 0.37 16.95 8.38
N GLN A 255 1.11 17.81 9.07
CA GLN A 255 2.51 17.55 9.39
C GLN A 255 2.86 18.00 10.82
N VAL A 256 3.52 17.14 11.59
CA VAL A 256 3.93 17.39 12.98
C VAL A 256 5.41 17.73 13.11
N SER A 257 6.27 17.05 12.35
CA SER A 257 7.71 17.33 12.33
C SER A 257 8.30 16.98 10.97
N GLY A 258 9.61 17.17 10.80
CA GLY A 258 10.28 16.86 9.54
C GLY A 258 10.20 17.97 8.48
N SER A 259 10.58 17.63 7.26
CA SER A 259 10.57 18.55 6.11
C SER A 259 9.72 18.01 4.96
N SER A 260 8.89 18.87 4.36
CA SER A 260 8.11 18.51 3.16
C SER A 260 8.23 19.58 2.07
N ASN A 261 8.11 19.15 0.81
CA ASN A 261 8.03 20.02 -0.35
C ASN A 261 6.83 19.63 -1.22
N LEU A 262 5.91 20.56 -1.41
CA LEU A 262 4.71 20.38 -2.22
C LEU A 262 4.80 21.29 -3.44
N THR A 263 4.91 20.71 -4.63
CA THR A 263 5.02 21.44 -5.89
C THR A 263 3.79 21.20 -6.75
N ASN A 264 3.15 22.28 -7.20
CA ASN A 264 1.97 22.24 -8.05
C ASN A 264 0.83 21.37 -7.48
N CYS A 265 0.67 21.39 -6.15
CA CYS A 265 -0.33 20.58 -5.46
C CYS A 265 -1.62 21.38 -5.21
N HIS A 266 -2.74 20.67 -5.23
CA HIS A 266 -4.05 21.20 -4.83
C HIS A 266 -4.37 20.74 -3.41
N LEU A 267 -4.83 21.63 -2.54
CA LEU A 267 -5.15 21.33 -1.15
C LEU A 267 -6.49 21.95 -0.75
N GLU A 268 -7.39 21.15 -0.21
CA GLU A 268 -8.59 21.70 0.45
C GLU A 268 -8.23 22.29 1.82
N ALA A 269 -7.40 21.61 2.62
CA ALA A 269 -6.95 22.11 3.92
C ALA A 269 -5.56 21.59 4.32
N GLY A 270 -4.80 22.43 5.03
CA GLY A 270 -3.49 22.10 5.59
C GLY A 270 -3.37 22.39 7.09
N GLU A 271 -2.65 21.55 7.83
CA GLU A 271 -2.29 21.77 9.23
C GLU A 271 -0.81 21.42 9.46
N ILE A 272 0.01 22.41 9.86
CA ILE A 272 1.41 22.19 10.24
C ILE A 272 1.57 22.56 11.72
N MET A 273 2.16 21.64 12.48
CA MET A 273 2.31 21.78 13.94
C MET A 273 3.73 21.37 14.37
N GLY A 274 3.99 21.37 15.67
CA GLY A 274 5.24 20.94 16.27
C GLY A 274 6.46 21.68 15.70
N GLN A 275 7.35 20.92 15.06
CA GLN A 275 8.57 21.41 14.40
C GLN A 275 8.52 21.21 12.88
N GLY A 276 7.32 21.02 12.32
CA GLY A 276 7.14 20.78 10.89
C GLY A 276 7.63 21.96 10.04
N LYS A 277 8.37 21.63 8.97
CA LYS A 277 8.83 22.58 7.97
C LYS A 277 8.24 22.17 6.62
N ALA A 278 7.53 23.09 5.97
CA ALA A 278 6.91 22.82 4.68
C ALA A 278 7.22 23.93 3.68
N VAL A 279 7.55 23.55 2.45
CA VAL A 279 7.68 24.46 1.31
C VAL A 279 6.57 24.14 0.33
N PHE A 280 5.74 25.11 0.02
CA PHE A 280 4.71 24.99 -1.01
C PHE A 280 5.09 25.86 -2.21
N CYS A 281 5.35 25.22 -3.34
CA CYS A 281 5.72 25.86 -4.60
C CYS A 281 4.56 25.74 -5.60
N ARG A 282 3.95 26.87 -5.97
CA ARG A 282 2.70 26.94 -6.75
C ARG A 282 1.58 26.09 -6.16
N PRO A 283 1.27 26.15 -4.85
CA PRO A 283 0.11 25.47 -4.31
C PRO A 283 -1.18 26.16 -4.77
N HIS A 284 -2.25 25.39 -4.89
CA HIS A 284 -3.61 25.88 -5.04
C HIS A 284 -4.44 25.45 -3.83
N PHE A 285 -4.88 26.42 -3.02
CA PHE A 285 -5.79 26.16 -1.90
C PHE A 285 -7.24 26.48 -2.30
N SER A 286 -8.18 25.58 -2.00
CA SER A 286 -9.59 25.67 -2.43
C SER A 286 -10.61 25.60 -1.30
N CYS A 287 -10.18 25.83 -0.06
CA CYS A 287 -11.02 25.70 1.14
C CYS A 287 -12.23 26.66 1.10
N SER A 288 -13.46 26.14 1.08
CA SER A 288 -14.65 26.99 1.03
C SER A 288 -15.14 27.48 2.39
N GLU A 289 -14.71 26.86 3.50
CA GLU A 289 -15.15 27.22 4.85
C GLU A 289 -14.07 26.91 5.89
N GLY A 290 -14.01 27.70 6.96
CA GLY A 290 -13.14 27.40 8.09
C GLY A 290 -11.71 27.86 7.84
N THR A 291 -10.75 26.94 7.89
CA THR A 291 -9.32 27.24 7.90
C THR A 291 -8.61 26.51 6.77
N TRP A 292 -8.12 27.25 5.78
CA TRP A 292 -7.39 26.68 4.65
C TRP A 292 -5.97 26.23 5.03
N LEU A 293 -5.33 26.94 5.98
CA LEU A 293 -4.06 26.56 6.57
C LEU A 293 -3.99 26.95 8.04
N SER A 294 -3.63 25.98 8.88
CA SER A 294 -3.42 26.16 10.32
C SER A 294 -1.97 25.86 10.68
N LEU A 295 -1.30 26.83 11.32
CA LEU A 295 0.09 26.71 11.77
C LEU A 295 0.16 26.91 13.29
N ARG A 296 0.81 26.01 14.01
CA ARG A 296 1.00 26.11 15.47
C ARG A 296 2.38 25.68 15.95
N ASP A 297 2.64 25.83 17.25
CA ASP A 297 3.92 25.53 17.90
C ASP A 297 5.10 26.32 17.27
N ALA A 298 6.12 25.66 16.75
CA ALA A 298 7.27 26.28 16.09
C ALA A 298 7.32 25.99 14.58
N SER A 299 6.21 25.52 13.99
CA SER A 299 6.13 25.18 12.57
C SER A 299 6.53 26.35 11.65
N GLN A 300 7.16 26.02 10.52
CA GLN A 300 7.62 27.01 9.53
C GLN A 300 7.13 26.65 8.14
N VAL A 301 6.47 27.60 7.48
CA VAL A 301 5.97 27.44 6.12
C VAL A 301 6.55 28.48 5.18
N ARG A 302 7.03 28.03 4.03
CA ARG A 302 7.38 28.89 2.91
C ARG A 302 6.39 28.68 1.76
N LEU A 303 5.75 29.77 1.34
CA LEU A 303 4.88 29.81 0.16
C LEU A 303 5.63 30.45 -1.00
N GLN A 304 5.47 29.91 -2.21
CA GLN A 304 5.99 30.48 -3.45
C GLN A 304 4.90 30.44 -4.51
N ASN A 305 4.52 31.60 -5.06
CA ASN A 305 3.53 31.71 -6.15
C ASN A 305 2.20 31.00 -5.83
N THR A 306 1.63 31.27 -4.66
CA THR A 306 0.40 30.61 -4.19
C THR A 306 -0.84 31.13 -4.90
N LEU A 307 -1.76 30.21 -5.23
CA LEU A 307 -3.11 30.49 -5.71
C LEU A 307 -4.11 30.22 -4.58
N LEU A 308 -4.95 31.21 -4.25
CA LEU A 308 -5.97 31.11 -3.22
C LEU A 308 -7.36 31.21 -3.85
N ASN A 309 -8.18 30.18 -3.68
CA ASN A 309 -9.61 30.18 -3.95
C ASN A 309 -10.35 29.76 -2.69
N VAL A 310 -10.35 30.63 -1.69
CA VAL A 310 -10.58 30.25 -0.29
C VAL A 310 -11.84 30.86 0.33
N ALA A 311 -12.71 31.51 -0.45
CA ALA A 311 -14.10 31.88 -0.17
C ALA A 311 -14.46 32.38 1.25
N GLY A 312 -13.62 33.24 1.85
CA GLY A 312 -13.78 33.78 3.20
C GLY A 312 -13.19 32.93 4.33
N SER A 313 -12.62 31.77 4.04
CA SER A 313 -11.83 30.99 4.99
C SER A 313 -10.55 31.74 5.38
N HIS A 314 -9.99 31.38 6.54
CA HIS A 314 -8.92 32.15 7.17
C HIS A 314 -7.64 31.34 7.35
N LEU A 315 -6.53 32.06 7.41
CA LEU A 315 -5.25 31.55 7.87
C LEU A 315 -5.23 31.58 9.40
N ARG A 316 -4.84 30.48 10.05
CA ARG A 316 -4.67 30.42 11.51
C ARG A 316 -3.20 30.28 11.87
N LEU A 317 -2.71 31.14 12.76
CA LEU A 317 -1.37 31.04 13.35
C LEU A 317 -1.45 31.05 14.86
N ALA A 318 -0.73 30.12 15.49
CA ALA A 318 -0.57 30.06 16.93
C ALA A 318 0.91 30.00 17.35
N ASP A 319 1.17 30.36 18.60
CA ASP A 319 2.45 30.17 19.30
C ASP A 319 3.62 30.92 18.64
N LYS A 320 4.61 30.20 18.12
CA LYS A 320 5.80 30.73 17.43
C LYS A 320 5.81 30.34 15.94
N ALA A 321 4.68 29.92 15.40
CA ALA A 321 4.57 29.49 14.02
C ALA A 321 4.87 30.63 13.04
N GLY A 322 5.53 30.31 11.93
CA GLY A 322 5.97 31.27 10.93
C GLY A 322 5.50 30.93 9.52
N ILE A 323 5.07 31.95 8.77
CA ILE A 323 4.78 31.85 7.34
C ILE A 323 5.41 33.01 6.57
N LEU A 324 6.08 32.68 5.46
CA LEU A 324 6.73 33.62 4.55
C LEU A 324 6.39 33.25 3.10
N GLY A 325 6.07 34.24 2.26
CA GLY A 325 5.97 33.98 0.83
C GLY A 325 5.24 35.04 0.02
N ASN A 326 4.76 34.63 -1.15
CA ASN A 326 3.96 35.45 -2.05
C ASN A 326 2.70 34.70 -2.52
N VAL A 327 1.61 35.45 -2.59
CA VAL A 327 0.35 35.06 -3.24
C VAL A 327 0.37 35.66 -4.64
N LEU A 328 0.17 34.82 -5.65
CA LEU A 328 0.12 35.21 -7.05
C LEU A 328 -1.30 35.62 -7.44
N GLU A 329 -2.30 34.88 -6.98
CA GLU A 329 -3.71 35.09 -7.28
C GLU A 329 -4.56 34.71 -6.07
N SER A 330 -5.67 35.43 -5.89
CA SER A 330 -6.62 35.23 -4.79
C SER A 330 -8.02 35.63 -5.23
N ASP A 331 -9.01 34.84 -4.83
CA ASP A 331 -10.45 35.17 -4.94
C ASP A 331 -10.90 36.25 -3.94
N GLN A 332 -10.01 36.66 -3.04
CA GLN A 332 -10.23 37.69 -2.02
C GLN A 332 -9.26 38.86 -2.16
N ASP A 333 -9.76 40.08 -1.92
CA ASP A 333 -8.96 41.31 -1.84
C ASP A 333 -8.05 41.37 -0.60
N GLN A 334 -8.46 40.67 0.47
CA GLN A 334 -7.78 40.69 1.77
C GLN A 334 -7.91 39.34 2.46
N LEU A 335 -6.77 38.82 2.93
CA LEU A 335 -6.68 37.58 3.68
C LEU A 335 -6.94 37.83 5.18
N LEU A 336 -7.88 37.08 5.75
CA LEU A 336 -8.10 37.07 7.20
C LEU A 336 -7.09 36.16 7.90
N VAL A 337 -6.44 36.69 8.93
CA VAL A 337 -5.41 36.00 9.71
C VAL A 337 -5.81 36.00 11.18
N LYS A 338 -6.17 34.82 11.70
CA LYS A 338 -6.39 34.61 13.14
C LYS A 338 -5.08 34.28 13.80
N GLN A 339 -4.58 35.20 14.62
CA GLN A 339 -3.27 35.04 15.28
C GLN A 339 -3.40 34.98 16.80
N THR A 340 -2.89 33.90 17.39
CA THR A 340 -2.78 33.74 18.85
C THR A 340 -1.32 33.50 19.25
N GLY A 341 -0.62 34.50 19.77
CA GLY A 341 0.78 34.38 20.18
C GLY A 341 1.76 35.18 19.32
N GLN A 342 3.03 34.78 19.32
CA GLN A 342 4.16 35.49 18.72
C GLN A 342 4.50 35.04 17.29
N GLY A 343 3.56 34.37 16.61
CA GLY A 343 3.73 33.93 15.23
C GLY A 343 4.05 35.06 14.26
N LYS A 344 4.71 34.74 13.15
CA LYS A 344 5.15 35.73 12.14
C LYS A 344 4.47 35.46 10.81
N VAL A 345 3.84 36.49 10.25
CA VAL A 345 3.23 36.44 8.91
C VAL A 345 3.91 37.46 8.02
N LYS A 346 4.51 37.00 6.93
CA LYS A 346 5.06 37.85 5.87
C LYS A 346 4.62 37.34 4.51
N LEU A 347 3.45 37.80 4.07
CA LEU A 347 2.91 37.51 2.74
C LEU A 347 2.93 38.77 1.87
N THR A 348 3.33 38.59 0.62
CA THR A 348 3.31 39.63 -0.41
C THR A 348 2.29 39.27 -1.50
N GLY A 349 1.83 40.25 -2.28
CA GLY A 349 0.81 40.04 -3.32
C GLY A 349 -0.64 40.04 -2.83
N ILE A 350 -0.88 40.06 -1.51
CA ILE A 350 -2.21 40.21 -0.91
C ILE A 350 -2.13 41.02 0.39
N LYS A 351 -3.19 41.74 0.75
CA LYS A 351 -3.30 42.41 2.05
C LYS A 351 -3.69 41.39 3.13
N CYS A 352 -3.07 41.47 4.30
CA CYS A 352 -3.47 40.66 5.46
C CYS A 352 -4.22 41.52 6.50
N LYS A 353 -5.32 41.00 7.05
CA LYS A 353 -6.04 41.58 8.20
C LYS A 353 -5.94 40.64 9.39
N LEU A 354 -5.37 41.13 10.49
CA LEU A 354 -5.41 40.43 11.76
C LEU A 354 -6.84 40.52 12.33
N VAL A 355 -7.40 39.38 12.74
CA VAL A 355 -8.75 39.26 13.32
C VAL A 355 -8.78 38.41 14.57
#